data_AF-A0A5N1L0S2-F1
#
_entry.id   AF-A0A5N1L0S2-F1
#
_cell.length_a   1.000
_cell.length_b   1.000
_cell.length_c   1.000
_cell.angle_alpha   90.00
_cell.angle_beta   90.00
_cell.angle_gamma   90.00
#
_symmetry.space_group_name_H-M   'P 1'
#
loop_
_entity.id
_entity.type
_entity.pdbx_description
1 polymer ?
#
loop_
_entity_poly.entity_id
_entity_poly.type
_entity_poly.pdbx_seq_one_letter_code
_entity_poly.pdbx_strand_id
1 'polypeptide(L)'
;MPLENIISKNPASKRKSIHNIDHITDLETVIREAGVEKSDICLIGSTTLAYHNIRKNKDIDFVATERARESLRELADEWDGATVESDGQILFSDAIELSRPNRLDVIGHSDDDLIHDDSNHLTSNGYKILRLEILLARKWDRRRGKDLDDVELIKESGYLQGEDWNWDLVTITPPWDNTQRSTPLSALIDTGLTTLREEGILTTSKETTGYVLSRMPATYSNPVRLLWQQLNQHRQLWTADFTVESHYPVPDLLTDQFNACGTFECEDLICSILAMEGDSRFESMRSDSWGSQDTGVVVSADGKVLDGVDQLARHIVQTPPVRETGYKNTIEMSVRNEPNPPVRSTDWVVEQFGSDAVAAVDARREQLLEETGTAFYAILWPAIQPHADDIMNDIGDVTEILDRESYDIERGFSEFVKDLYGVDSRTDEWRIDNKIHELRKHGTEIIVLTLNIPDPEFRTAETPRLSNVTRELKYACRQEYQHVIEDYSFDVIVHMSDNFRQNCHISSVIGNIGGGAYKPHKLR
;
A
#
# COMPACT_ATOMS: atom_id res chain seq x y z
N MET A 1 -8.19 22.18 -30.79
CA MET A 1 -8.59 20.93 -31.49
C MET A 1 -10.07 20.70 -31.21
N PRO A 2 -10.91 20.32 -32.20
CA PRO A 2 -12.35 20.21 -31.97
C PRO A 2 -12.68 18.96 -31.13
N LEU A 3 -13.54 19.14 -30.14
CA LEU A 3 -14.05 18.14 -29.18
C LEU A 3 -14.94 17.04 -29.82
N GLU A 4 -15.10 17.04 -31.14
CA GLU A 4 -16.03 16.15 -31.86
C GLU A 4 -15.41 14.80 -32.29
N ASN A 5 -14.13 14.55 -32.01
CA ASN A 5 -13.45 13.28 -32.35
C ASN A 5 -13.24 12.31 -31.16
N ILE A 6 -13.88 12.54 -30.00
CA ILE A 6 -13.70 11.68 -28.81
C ILE A 6 -14.91 10.76 -28.55
N ILE A 7 -16.06 10.97 -29.20
CA ILE A 7 -17.30 10.24 -28.87
C ILE A 7 -17.76 9.33 -30.02
N SER A 8 -16.98 8.29 -30.29
CA SER A 8 -17.54 6.97 -30.68
C SER A 8 -16.83 5.81 -29.97
N LYS A 9 -16.04 6.09 -28.93
CA LYS A 9 -15.46 5.08 -28.03
C LYS A 9 -16.51 4.61 -27.04
N ASN A 10 -17.59 4.00 -27.52
CA ASN A 10 -18.34 3.10 -26.66
C ASN A 10 -17.69 1.72 -26.83
N PRO A 11 -16.80 1.27 -25.93
CA PRO A 11 -16.20 -0.07 -25.99
C PRO A 11 -17.25 -1.20 -25.90
N ALA A 12 -18.53 -0.87 -25.69
CA ALA A 12 -19.71 -1.73 -25.70
C ALA A 12 -19.97 -2.57 -26.98
N SER A 13 -19.02 -2.67 -27.91
CA SER A 13 -19.07 -3.67 -28.99
C SER A 13 -17.84 -4.57 -29.09
N LYS A 14 -16.96 -4.60 -28.09
CA LYS A 14 -16.02 -5.73 -27.95
C LYS A 14 -16.86 -6.99 -27.72
N ARG A 15 -17.18 -7.69 -28.81
CA ARG A 15 -18.04 -8.86 -28.78
C ARG A 15 -17.29 -9.98 -28.08
N LYS A 16 -17.65 -10.23 -26.82
CA LYS A 16 -17.46 -11.49 -26.12
C LYS A 16 -17.79 -12.63 -27.12
N SER A 17 -16.81 -13.42 -27.52
CA SER A 17 -17.01 -14.39 -28.61
C SER A 17 -16.02 -15.54 -28.50
N ILE A 18 -16.53 -16.76 -28.62
CA ILE A 18 -15.68 -17.96 -28.68
C ILE A 18 -14.77 -17.95 -29.93
N HIS A 19 -15.16 -17.24 -31.00
CA HIS A 19 -14.35 -17.13 -32.21
C HIS A 19 -13.06 -16.32 -32.02
N ASN A 20 -12.93 -15.62 -30.88
CA ASN A 20 -11.70 -14.92 -30.53
C ASN A 20 -10.67 -15.85 -29.87
N ILE A 21 -11.06 -17.07 -29.50
CA ILE A 21 -10.20 -18.06 -28.85
C ILE A 21 -9.52 -18.90 -29.93
N ASP A 22 -8.20 -18.81 -29.98
CA ASP A 22 -7.36 -19.67 -30.81
C ASP A 22 -7.32 -21.09 -30.19
N HIS A 23 -7.13 -22.13 -31.01
CA HIS A 23 -7.03 -23.56 -30.62
C HIS A 23 -8.31 -24.28 -30.15
N ILE A 24 -9.51 -23.67 -30.32
CA ILE A 24 -10.75 -24.31 -29.86
C ILE A 24 -11.04 -25.67 -30.54
N THR A 25 -10.64 -25.85 -31.81
CA THR A 25 -10.79 -27.12 -32.54
C THR A 25 -9.89 -28.23 -31.97
N ASP A 26 -8.71 -27.86 -31.48
CA ASP A 26 -7.76 -28.78 -30.86
C ASP A 26 -8.34 -29.27 -29.52
N LEU A 27 -8.93 -28.36 -28.73
CA LEU A 27 -9.67 -28.71 -27.52
C LEU A 27 -10.86 -29.62 -27.82
N GLU A 28 -11.67 -29.31 -28.84
CA GLU A 28 -12.82 -30.14 -29.24
C GLU A 28 -12.42 -31.57 -29.58
N THR A 29 -11.23 -31.76 -30.13
CA THR A 29 -10.69 -33.09 -30.40
C THR A 29 -10.38 -33.80 -29.09
N VAL A 30 -9.61 -33.18 -28.20
CA VAL A 30 -9.23 -33.77 -26.90
C VAL A 30 -10.47 -34.18 -26.09
N ILE A 31 -11.43 -33.29 -25.90
CA ILE A 31 -12.62 -33.60 -25.06
C ILE A 31 -13.51 -34.67 -25.71
N ARG A 32 -13.61 -34.69 -27.05
CA ARG A 32 -14.39 -35.71 -27.75
C ARG A 32 -13.76 -37.09 -27.61
N GLU A 33 -12.44 -37.21 -27.81
CA GLU A 33 -11.75 -38.49 -27.67
C GLU A 33 -11.78 -38.99 -26.21
N ALA A 34 -11.78 -38.08 -25.22
CA ALA A 34 -11.95 -38.42 -23.82
C ALA A 34 -13.41 -38.74 -23.42
N GLY A 35 -14.38 -38.52 -24.31
CA GLY A 35 -15.81 -38.66 -23.97
C GLY A 35 -16.29 -37.66 -22.92
N VAL A 36 -15.68 -36.47 -22.86
CA VAL A 36 -16.01 -35.39 -21.92
C VAL A 36 -16.93 -34.36 -22.57
N GLU A 37 -17.99 -33.99 -21.86
CA GLU A 37 -18.92 -32.96 -22.32
C GLU A 37 -18.37 -31.55 -22.08
N LYS A 38 -18.72 -30.60 -22.96
CA LYS A 38 -18.29 -29.18 -22.82
C LYS A 38 -18.74 -28.54 -21.51
N SER A 39 -19.86 -29.01 -20.94
CA SER A 39 -20.38 -28.56 -19.66
C SER A 39 -19.56 -29.01 -18.46
N ASP A 40 -18.68 -30.01 -18.62
CA ASP A 40 -17.90 -30.58 -17.53
C ASP A 40 -16.50 -29.93 -17.42
N ILE A 41 -16.27 -28.85 -18.18
CA ILE A 41 -15.03 -28.09 -18.19
C ILE A 41 -15.29 -26.58 -18.10
N CYS A 42 -14.29 -25.83 -17.64
CA CYS A 42 -14.30 -24.37 -17.68
C CYS A 42 -12.97 -23.85 -18.23
N LEU A 43 -13.03 -22.97 -19.23
CA LEU A 43 -11.86 -22.35 -19.86
C LEU A 43 -11.34 -21.23 -18.96
N ILE A 44 -10.05 -21.24 -18.65
CA ILE A 44 -9.40 -20.31 -17.73
C ILE A 44 -8.21 -19.59 -18.39
N GLY A 45 -7.50 -18.75 -17.62
CA GLY A 45 -6.21 -18.21 -18.04
C GLY A 45 -6.32 -17.21 -19.20
N SER A 46 -5.41 -17.32 -20.18
CA SER A 46 -5.36 -16.34 -21.28
C SER A 46 -6.54 -16.45 -22.25
N THR A 47 -7.22 -17.60 -22.27
CA THR A 47 -8.45 -17.86 -23.04
C THR A 47 -9.59 -16.92 -22.64
N THR A 48 -9.71 -16.60 -21.35
CA THR A 48 -10.68 -15.60 -20.86
C THR A 48 -10.40 -14.21 -21.46
N LEU A 49 -9.14 -13.77 -21.52
CA LEU A 49 -8.78 -12.49 -22.15
C LEU A 49 -9.10 -12.47 -23.65
N ALA A 50 -8.88 -13.59 -24.34
CA ALA A 50 -9.19 -13.76 -25.75
C ALA A 50 -10.69 -13.69 -26.00
N TYR A 51 -11.50 -14.41 -25.20
CA TYR A 51 -12.95 -14.34 -25.27
C TYR A 51 -13.48 -12.90 -25.21
N HIS A 52 -12.93 -12.10 -24.29
CA HIS A 52 -13.27 -10.69 -24.08
C HIS A 52 -12.64 -9.72 -25.10
N ASN A 53 -11.90 -10.22 -26.09
CA ASN A 53 -11.16 -9.43 -27.09
C ASN A 53 -10.19 -8.42 -26.45
N ILE A 54 -9.54 -8.81 -25.36
CA ILE A 54 -8.51 -8.03 -24.65
C ILE A 54 -7.13 -8.38 -25.23
N ARG A 55 -6.84 -9.67 -25.38
CA ARG A 55 -5.57 -10.18 -25.92
C ARG A 55 -5.75 -11.59 -26.49
N LYS A 56 -5.03 -11.94 -27.53
CA LYS A 56 -5.00 -13.33 -28.04
C LYS A 56 -4.39 -14.30 -27.02
N ASN A 57 -4.95 -15.50 -26.96
CA ASN A 57 -4.36 -16.63 -26.26
C ASN A 57 -3.32 -17.33 -27.16
N LYS A 58 -2.36 -18.03 -26.54
CA LYS A 58 -1.40 -18.89 -27.26
C LYS A 58 -1.71 -20.37 -27.08
N ASP A 59 -2.34 -20.67 -25.95
CA ASP A 59 -2.72 -21.96 -25.42
C ASP A 59 -4.15 -21.86 -24.89
N ILE A 60 -4.78 -23.00 -24.62
CA ILE A 60 -6.01 -23.09 -23.84
C ILE A 60 -5.67 -23.81 -22.54
N ASP A 61 -5.80 -23.06 -21.44
CA ASP A 61 -5.87 -23.61 -20.10
C ASP A 61 -7.34 -23.92 -19.77
N PHE A 62 -7.63 -25.11 -19.24
CA PHE A 62 -8.96 -25.42 -18.71
C PHE A 62 -8.91 -26.22 -17.41
N VAL A 63 -9.99 -26.17 -16.64
CA VAL A 63 -10.27 -27.07 -15.51
C VAL A 63 -11.42 -28.01 -15.88
N ALA A 64 -11.54 -29.11 -15.16
CA ALA A 64 -12.53 -30.15 -15.40
C ALA A 64 -13.09 -30.66 -14.06
N THR A 65 -14.34 -31.14 -14.06
CA THR A 65 -14.90 -31.87 -12.93
C THR A 65 -14.02 -33.09 -12.62
N GLU A 66 -14.10 -33.62 -11.39
CA GLU A 66 -13.32 -34.81 -11.00
C GLU A 66 -13.51 -35.97 -11.98
N ARG A 67 -14.76 -36.28 -12.36
CA ARG A 67 -15.08 -37.32 -13.34
C ARG A 67 -14.47 -37.04 -14.71
N ALA A 68 -14.59 -35.82 -15.24
CA ALA A 68 -14.02 -35.48 -16.55
C ALA A 68 -12.48 -35.52 -16.53
N ARG A 69 -11.87 -35.14 -15.40
CA ARG A 69 -10.42 -35.20 -15.18
C ARG A 69 -9.92 -36.65 -15.19
N GLU A 70 -10.65 -37.60 -14.60
CA GLU A 70 -10.30 -39.03 -14.68
C GLU A 70 -10.27 -39.51 -16.13
N SER A 71 -11.31 -39.22 -16.92
CA SER A 71 -11.36 -39.61 -18.33
C SER A 71 -10.26 -38.95 -19.18
N LEU A 72 -9.94 -37.68 -18.92
CA LEU A 72 -8.83 -36.99 -19.59
C LEU A 72 -7.48 -37.58 -19.21
N ARG A 73 -7.32 -38.07 -17.98
CA ARG A 73 -6.10 -38.73 -17.53
C ARG A 73 -5.90 -40.08 -18.21
N GLU A 74 -6.96 -40.88 -18.30
CA GLU A 74 -6.92 -42.15 -19.06
C GLU A 74 -6.55 -41.91 -20.53
N LEU A 75 -7.13 -40.88 -21.15
CA LEU A 75 -6.75 -40.49 -22.52
C LEU A 75 -5.27 -40.10 -22.60
N ALA A 76 -4.77 -39.32 -21.65
CA ALA A 76 -3.38 -38.84 -21.66
C ALA A 76 -2.35 -39.98 -21.59
N ASP A 77 -2.68 -41.09 -20.95
CA ASP A 77 -1.80 -42.28 -20.91
C ASP A 77 -1.65 -42.96 -22.28
N GLU A 78 -2.63 -42.76 -23.19
CA GLU A 78 -2.66 -43.32 -24.54
C GLU A 78 -2.32 -42.30 -25.64
N TRP A 79 -2.37 -41.00 -25.32
CA TRP A 79 -2.21 -39.91 -26.28
C TRP A 79 -0.73 -39.63 -26.58
N ASP A 80 -0.32 -39.82 -27.83
CA ASP A 80 1.07 -39.58 -28.25
C ASP A 80 1.49 -38.12 -28.01
N GLY A 81 2.56 -37.94 -27.24
CA GLY A 81 3.09 -36.63 -26.86
C GLY A 81 2.43 -35.98 -25.64
N ALA A 82 1.39 -36.59 -25.05
CA ALA A 82 0.82 -36.07 -23.81
C ALA A 82 1.78 -36.30 -22.62
N THR A 83 1.79 -35.36 -21.68
CA THR A 83 2.59 -35.45 -20.45
C THR A 83 1.70 -35.19 -19.24
N VAL A 84 1.75 -36.09 -18.25
CA VAL A 84 1.08 -35.92 -16.95
C VAL A 84 2.12 -35.53 -15.91
N GLU A 85 2.00 -34.33 -15.39
CA GLU A 85 2.90 -33.79 -14.38
C GLU A 85 2.58 -34.34 -12.99
N SER A 86 3.57 -34.28 -12.09
CA SER A 86 3.42 -34.80 -10.72
C SER A 86 2.36 -34.09 -9.87
N ASP A 87 1.98 -32.86 -10.23
CA ASP A 87 0.93 -32.08 -9.56
C ASP A 87 -0.47 -32.29 -10.18
N GLY A 88 -0.59 -33.21 -11.16
CA GLY A 88 -1.85 -33.54 -11.82
C GLY A 88 -2.23 -32.64 -12.99
N GLN A 89 -1.36 -31.71 -13.39
CA GLN A 89 -1.48 -31.00 -14.67
C GLN A 89 -1.26 -31.99 -15.84
N ILE A 90 -2.01 -31.81 -16.94
CA ILE A 90 -1.87 -32.62 -18.15
C ILE A 90 -1.64 -31.71 -19.35
N LEU A 91 -0.57 -31.95 -20.07
CA LEU A 91 -0.21 -31.26 -21.31
C LEU A 91 -0.50 -32.20 -22.48
N PHE A 92 -1.57 -31.95 -23.24
CA PHE A 92 -1.88 -32.76 -24.43
C PHE A 92 -1.08 -32.32 -25.66
N SER A 93 -0.70 -31.04 -25.70
CA SER A 93 0.15 -30.41 -26.71
C SER A 93 0.62 -29.04 -26.21
N ASP A 94 1.45 -28.34 -26.98
CA ASP A 94 1.81 -26.94 -26.71
C ASP A 94 0.61 -25.97 -26.69
N ALA A 95 -0.54 -26.40 -27.22
CA ALA A 95 -1.74 -25.58 -27.36
C ALA A 95 -2.84 -25.91 -26.33
N ILE A 96 -2.83 -27.10 -25.72
CA ILE A 96 -3.94 -27.59 -24.88
C ILE A 96 -3.40 -28.12 -23.54
N GLU A 97 -3.79 -27.44 -22.46
CA GLU A 97 -3.38 -27.72 -21.08
C GLU A 97 -4.61 -27.92 -20.18
N LEU A 98 -4.72 -29.10 -19.56
CA LEU A 98 -5.57 -29.29 -18.39
C LEU A 98 -4.78 -28.85 -17.16
N SER A 99 -5.24 -27.77 -16.53
CA SER A 99 -4.61 -27.25 -15.32
C SER A 99 -4.64 -28.26 -14.18
N ARG A 100 -3.65 -28.20 -13.28
CA ARG A 100 -3.66 -28.96 -12.02
C ARG A 100 -4.97 -28.76 -11.24
N PRO A 101 -5.43 -29.74 -10.45
CA PRO A 101 -6.66 -29.63 -9.67
C PRO A 101 -6.69 -28.40 -8.76
N ASN A 102 -7.84 -27.75 -8.69
CA ASN A 102 -8.11 -26.64 -7.77
C ASN A 102 -7.11 -25.48 -7.89
N ARG A 103 -6.69 -25.14 -9.11
CA ARG A 103 -5.65 -24.13 -9.37
C ARG A 103 -5.98 -22.72 -8.84
N LEU A 104 -7.27 -22.45 -8.60
CA LEU A 104 -7.84 -21.17 -8.16
C LEU A 104 -8.33 -21.20 -6.69
N ASP A 105 -8.07 -22.28 -5.94
CA ASP A 105 -8.45 -22.42 -4.52
C ASP A 105 -7.88 -21.34 -3.60
N VAL A 106 -6.68 -20.85 -3.92
CA VAL A 106 -5.96 -19.79 -3.22
C VAL A 106 -6.70 -18.44 -3.20
N ILE A 107 -7.68 -18.28 -4.09
CA ILE A 107 -8.60 -17.13 -4.12
C ILE A 107 -10.06 -17.55 -3.87
N GLY A 108 -10.26 -18.75 -3.30
CA GLY A 108 -11.56 -19.23 -2.83
C GLY A 108 -12.42 -19.97 -3.86
N HIS A 109 -11.87 -20.40 -5.00
CA HIS A 109 -12.65 -21.07 -6.05
C HIS A 109 -12.13 -22.47 -6.37
N SER A 110 -12.89 -23.51 -6.03
CA SER A 110 -12.58 -24.90 -6.44
C SER A 110 -12.93 -25.16 -7.91
N ASP A 111 -12.41 -26.24 -8.50
CA ASP A 111 -12.76 -26.61 -9.88
C ASP A 111 -14.28 -26.83 -10.03
N ASP A 112 -14.93 -27.40 -9.02
CA ASP A 112 -16.38 -27.64 -9.01
C ASP A 112 -17.16 -26.32 -8.94
N ASP A 113 -16.73 -25.34 -8.13
CA ASP A 113 -17.39 -24.02 -8.06
C ASP A 113 -17.32 -23.31 -9.41
N LEU A 114 -16.18 -23.39 -10.10
CA LEU A 114 -15.99 -22.74 -11.40
C LEU A 114 -16.87 -23.33 -12.50
N ILE A 115 -17.25 -24.60 -12.35
CA ILE A 115 -18.04 -25.34 -13.34
C ILE A 115 -19.52 -25.30 -12.99
N HIS A 116 -19.90 -25.46 -11.72
CA HIS A 116 -21.29 -25.65 -11.32
C HIS A 116 -21.96 -24.39 -10.78
N ASP A 117 -21.20 -23.38 -10.34
CA ASP A 117 -21.74 -22.09 -9.98
C ASP A 117 -21.73 -21.14 -11.19
N ASP A 118 -22.93 -20.84 -11.69
CA ASP A 118 -23.17 -19.96 -12.83
C ASP A 118 -22.68 -18.52 -12.56
N SER A 119 -22.44 -18.11 -11.30
CA SER A 119 -21.83 -16.81 -11.02
C SER A 119 -20.37 -16.74 -11.46
N ASN A 120 -19.65 -17.86 -11.52
CA ASN A 120 -18.20 -17.89 -11.74
C ASN A 120 -17.78 -17.89 -13.22
N HIS A 121 -18.73 -18.09 -14.13
CA HIS A 121 -18.43 -18.23 -15.55
C HIS A 121 -19.49 -17.60 -16.47
N LEU A 122 -19.12 -17.46 -17.73
CA LEU A 122 -19.99 -17.09 -18.84
C LEU A 122 -20.16 -18.32 -19.75
N THR A 123 -21.36 -18.56 -20.26
CA THR A 123 -21.60 -19.67 -21.20
C THR A 123 -21.63 -19.17 -22.64
N SER A 124 -20.87 -19.83 -23.53
CA SER A 124 -20.84 -19.52 -24.97
C SER A 124 -20.60 -20.79 -25.80
N ASN A 125 -21.53 -21.14 -26.69
CA ASN A 125 -21.47 -22.35 -27.52
C ASN A 125 -21.22 -23.65 -26.73
N GLY A 126 -21.85 -23.74 -25.55
CA GLY A 126 -21.73 -24.88 -24.63
C GLY A 126 -20.48 -24.88 -23.76
N TYR A 127 -19.52 -23.98 -24.01
CA TYR A 127 -18.35 -23.80 -23.14
C TYR A 127 -18.66 -22.86 -21.99
N LYS A 128 -18.06 -23.14 -20.84
CA LYS A 128 -17.97 -22.23 -19.70
C LYS A 128 -16.64 -21.49 -19.77
N ILE A 129 -16.66 -20.18 -19.61
CA ILE A 129 -15.50 -19.30 -19.66
C ILE A 129 -15.42 -18.56 -18.34
N LEU A 130 -14.29 -18.68 -17.63
CA LEU A 130 -14.06 -18.00 -16.36
C LEU A 130 -14.35 -16.49 -16.48
N ARG A 131 -15.00 -15.92 -15.47
CA ARG A 131 -15.21 -14.47 -15.38
C ARG A 131 -13.90 -13.69 -15.25
N LEU A 132 -13.87 -12.47 -15.80
CA LEU A 132 -12.68 -11.61 -15.78
C LEU A 132 -12.29 -11.20 -14.37
N GLU A 133 -13.27 -11.09 -13.47
CA GLU A 133 -13.14 -10.72 -12.08
C GLU A 133 -12.27 -11.71 -11.30
N ILE A 134 -12.57 -13.01 -11.45
CA ILE A 134 -11.80 -14.11 -10.85
C ILE A 134 -10.40 -14.17 -11.47
N LEU A 135 -10.29 -13.97 -12.78
CA LEU A 135 -8.99 -13.91 -13.45
C LEU A 135 -8.14 -12.74 -12.94
N LEU A 136 -8.74 -11.56 -12.75
CA LEU A 136 -8.09 -10.35 -12.22
C LEU A 136 -7.55 -10.65 -10.81
N ALA A 137 -8.37 -11.21 -9.93
CA ALA A 137 -7.98 -11.62 -8.59
C ALA A 137 -6.78 -12.57 -8.63
N ARG A 138 -6.83 -13.61 -9.47
CA ARG A 138 -5.72 -14.58 -9.59
C ARG A 138 -4.42 -13.95 -10.09
N LYS A 139 -4.51 -13.08 -11.09
CA LYS A 139 -3.33 -12.40 -11.65
C LYS A 139 -2.70 -11.45 -10.65
N TRP A 140 -3.54 -10.72 -9.92
CA TRP A 140 -3.13 -9.83 -8.86
C TRP A 140 -2.47 -10.56 -7.69
N ASP A 141 -2.97 -11.74 -7.31
CA ASP A 141 -2.35 -12.57 -6.28
C ASP A 141 -0.93 -13.03 -6.69
N ARG A 142 -0.76 -13.51 -7.93
CA ARG A 142 0.51 -14.07 -8.43
C ARG A 142 1.58 -13.04 -8.78
N ARG A 143 1.19 -11.86 -9.26
CA ARG A 143 2.09 -10.74 -9.62
C ARG A 143 3.28 -11.09 -10.51
N ARG A 144 3.14 -12.04 -11.45
CA ARG A 144 4.19 -12.28 -12.47
C ARG A 144 4.23 -11.10 -13.43
N GLY A 145 5.37 -10.82 -14.07
CA GLY A 145 5.46 -9.71 -15.05
C GLY A 145 4.31 -9.71 -16.07
N LYS A 146 4.07 -10.87 -16.71
CA LYS A 146 2.93 -11.04 -17.65
C LYS A 146 1.54 -10.88 -17.00
N ASP A 147 1.41 -11.17 -15.71
CA ASP A 147 0.13 -11.04 -15.01
C ASP A 147 -0.17 -9.57 -14.70
N LEU A 148 0.86 -8.77 -14.38
CA LEU A 148 0.74 -7.32 -14.23
C LEU A 148 0.38 -6.65 -15.56
N ASP A 149 1.01 -7.08 -16.67
CA ASP A 149 0.65 -6.60 -18.02
C ASP A 149 -0.83 -6.90 -18.33
N ASP A 150 -1.30 -8.11 -18.02
CA ASP A 150 -2.68 -8.50 -18.27
C ASP A 150 -3.67 -7.75 -17.34
N VAL A 151 -3.29 -7.45 -16.09
CA VAL A 151 -4.08 -6.58 -15.19
C VAL A 151 -4.25 -5.19 -15.81
N GLU A 152 -3.19 -4.60 -16.36
CA GLU A 152 -3.27 -3.30 -17.02
C GLU A 152 -4.18 -3.35 -18.25
N LEU A 153 -4.08 -4.40 -19.08
CA LEU A 153 -4.97 -4.59 -20.22
C LEU A 153 -6.44 -4.73 -19.80
N ILE A 154 -6.73 -5.38 -18.67
CA ILE A 154 -8.09 -5.45 -18.11
C ILE A 154 -8.56 -4.06 -17.66
N LYS A 155 -7.71 -3.26 -16.99
CA LYS A 155 -8.04 -1.87 -16.61
C LYS A 155 -8.37 -1.00 -17.83
N GLU A 156 -7.51 -1.02 -18.85
CA GLU A 156 -7.68 -0.25 -20.09
C GLU A 156 -8.85 -0.73 -20.97
N SER A 157 -9.35 -1.94 -20.72
CA SER A 157 -10.39 -2.54 -21.57
C SER A 157 -11.76 -1.86 -21.44
N GLY A 158 -12.03 -1.22 -20.30
CA GLY A 158 -13.33 -0.65 -19.91
C GLY A 158 -14.27 -1.63 -19.19
N TYR A 159 -13.89 -2.89 -18.95
CA TYR A 159 -14.79 -3.87 -18.32
C TYR A 159 -15.06 -3.59 -16.83
N LEU A 160 -14.11 -3.01 -16.09
CA LEU A 160 -14.24 -2.73 -14.64
C LEU A 160 -15.40 -1.79 -14.29
N GLN A 161 -15.82 -0.96 -15.25
CA GLN A 161 -16.89 0.02 -15.10
C GLN A 161 -18.20 -0.44 -15.75
N GLY A 162 -18.21 -1.66 -16.32
CA GLY A 162 -19.37 -2.20 -17.01
C GLY A 162 -20.42 -2.72 -16.02
N GLU A 163 -21.69 -2.64 -16.40
CA GLU A 163 -22.81 -3.14 -15.60
C GLU A 163 -22.74 -4.64 -15.30
N ASP A 164 -22.02 -5.40 -16.14
CA ASP A 164 -21.81 -6.85 -15.98
C ASP A 164 -20.73 -7.21 -14.94
N TRP A 165 -19.94 -6.24 -14.46
CA TRP A 165 -18.82 -6.47 -13.56
C TRP A 165 -19.31 -6.76 -12.14
N ASN A 166 -18.85 -7.87 -11.55
CA ASN A 166 -19.21 -8.26 -10.20
C ASN A 166 -17.99 -8.22 -9.25
N TRP A 167 -17.95 -7.21 -8.38
CA TRP A 167 -16.90 -7.06 -7.37
C TRP A 167 -16.87 -8.18 -6.32
N ASP A 168 -17.98 -8.88 -6.08
CA ASP A 168 -18.02 -10.01 -5.14
C ASP A 168 -17.14 -11.19 -5.58
N LEU A 169 -16.72 -11.21 -6.85
CA LEU A 169 -15.82 -12.22 -7.41
C LEU A 169 -14.34 -11.79 -7.39
N VAL A 170 -14.03 -10.59 -6.88
CA VAL A 170 -12.68 -10.04 -6.83
C VAL A 170 -12.10 -10.21 -5.42
N THR A 171 -11.63 -11.43 -5.13
CA THR A 171 -11.04 -11.76 -3.83
C THR A 171 -9.58 -11.31 -3.73
N ILE A 172 -9.24 -10.60 -2.66
CA ILE A 172 -7.86 -10.21 -2.33
C ILE A 172 -7.36 -11.10 -1.18
N THR A 173 -6.45 -12.02 -1.49
CA THR A 173 -5.85 -12.90 -0.48
C THR A 173 -4.97 -12.09 0.49
N PRO A 174 -5.15 -12.24 1.81
CA PRO A 174 -4.29 -11.60 2.79
C PRO A 174 -2.81 -11.96 2.63
N PRO A 175 -1.87 -11.05 2.98
CA PRO A 175 -0.43 -11.30 2.84
C PRO A 175 0.07 -12.52 3.62
N TRP A 176 -0.56 -12.88 4.74
CA TRP A 176 -0.17 -14.01 5.60
C TRP A 176 -0.67 -15.37 5.09
N ASP A 177 -1.74 -15.40 4.30
CA ASP A 177 -2.24 -16.65 3.69
C ASP A 177 -1.49 -17.00 2.41
N ASN A 178 -0.65 -16.09 1.92
CA ASN A 178 0.09 -16.24 0.69
C ASN A 178 1.34 -17.13 0.89
N THR A 179 1.10 -18.42 1.18
CA THR A 179 2.11 -19.46 1.41
C THR A 179 3.04 -19.68 0.21
N GLN A 180 2.65 -19.23 -0.99
CA GLN A 180 3.43 -19.38 -2.23
C GLN A 180 4.42 -18.23 -2.50
N ARG A 181 4.54 -17.23 -1.62
CA ARG A 181 5.54 -16.14 -1.75
C ARG A 181 6.96 -16.52 -1.32
N SER A 182 7.44 -17.71 -1.70
CA SER A 182 8.86 -17.82 -2.00
C SER A 182 9.08 -17.09 -3.33
N THR A 183 9.11 -15.75 -3.30
CA THR A 183 9.35 -14.92 -4.48
C THR A 183 10.61 -15.45 -5.15
N PRO A 184 10.53 -16.03 -6.36
CA PRO A 184 11.72 -16.51 -7.05
C PRO A 184 12.71 -15.38 -7.13
N LEU A 185 14.01 -15.65 -6.94
CA LEU A 185 15.06 -14.63 -6.94
C LEU A 185 14.97 -13.70 -8.16
N SER A 186 14.49 -14.21 -9.31
CA SER A 186 14.24 -13.44 -10.53
C SER A 186 13.23 -12.32 -10.37
N ALA A 187 12.11 -12.53 -9.67
CA ALA A 187 11.10 -11.49 -9.46
C ALA A 187 11.60 -10.38 -8.51
N LEU A 188 12.54 -10.70 -7.61
CA LEU A 188 13.24 -9.70 -6.80
C LEU A 188 14.25 -8.89 -7.63
N ILE A 189 14.91 -9.55 -8.58
CA ILE A 189 15.83 -8.88 -9.53
C ILE A 189 15.04 -7.97 -10.47
N ASP A 190 13.90 -8.41 -10.99
CA ASP A 190 13.04 -7.61 -11.86
C ASP A 190 12.48 -6.39 -11.11
N THR A 191 12.06 -6.57 -9.85
CA THR A 191 11.67 -5.46 -8.98
C THR A 191 12.83 -4.49 -8.77
N GLY A 192 14.03 -4.99 -8.46
CA GLY A 192 15.24 -4.16 -8.31
C GLY A 192 15.68 -3.45 -9.60
N LEU A 193 15.45 -4.05 -10.78
CA LEU A 193 15.74 -3.43 -12.07
C LEU A 193 14.73 -2.32 -12.42
N THR A 194 13.47 -2.50 -12.07
CA THR A 194 12.44 -1.45 -12.20
C THR A 194 12.76 -0.28 -11.26
N THR A 195 13.08 -0.55 -10.00
CA THR A 195 13.52 0.48 -9.04
C THR A 195 14.80 1.18 -9.51
N LEU A 196 15.77 0.46 -10.08
CA LEU A 196 16.98 1.06 -10.68
C LEU A 196 16.65 2.04 -11.80
N ARG A 197 15.59 1.75 -12.56
CA ARG A 197 15.14 2.55 -13.70
C ARG A 197 14.37 3.80 -13.26
N GLU A 198 13.71 3.74 -12.12
CA GLU A 198 12.83 4.80 -11.61
C GLU A 198 13.52 5.71 -10.57
N GLU A 199 14.40 5.17 -9.72
CA GLU A 199 14.96 5.86 -8.54
C GLU A 199 16.49 6.08 -8.59
N GLY A 200 17.15 5.55 -9.63
CA GLY A 200 18.58 5.74 -9.87
C GLY A 200 19.53 4.79 -9.12
N ILE A 201 20.81 4.80 -9.51
CA ILE A 201 21.82 3.78 -9.13
C ILE A 201 22.16 3.79 -7.64
N LEU A 202 22.21 4.98 -7.01
CA LEU A 202 22.71 5.12 -5.64
C LEU A 202 21.74 4.57 -4.59
N THR A 203 20.45 4.91 -4.69
CA THR A 203 19.37 4.44 -3.80
C THR A 203 19.19 2.93 -3.93
N THR A 204 19.04 2.45 -5.16
CA THR A 204 18.74 1.05 -5.44
C THR A 204 19.87 0.08 -5.07
N SER A 205 21.14 0.53 -5.09
CA SER A 205 22.30 -0.30 -4.74
C SER A 205 22.38 -0.65 -3.26
N LYS A 206 21.87 0.21 -2.36
CA LYS A 206 21.84 -0.03 -0.92
C LYS A 206 20.75 -1.03 -0.54
N GLU A 207 19.62 -0.99 -1.25
CA GLU A 207 18.34 -1.58 -0.83
C GLU A 207 18.14 -2.99 -1.40
N THR A 208 18.40 -3.16 -2.69
CA THR A 208 18.32 -4.47 -3.35
C THR A 208 19.35 -5.42 -2.75
N THR A 209 20.53 -4.91 -2.41
CA THR A 209 21.66 -5.74 -1.94
C THR A 209 21.46 -6.26 -0.52
N GLY A 210 20.95 -5.43 0.41
CA GLY A 210 20.67 -5.87 1.78
C GLY A 210 19.56 -6.93 1.86
N TYR A 211 18.49 -6.71 1.10
CA TYR A 211 17.39 -7.66 1.00
C TYR A 211 17.81 -8.96 0.30
N VAL A 212 18.55 -8.88 -0.81
CA VAL A 212 19.07 -10.05 -1.54
C VAL A 212 20.08 -10.85 -0.70
N LEU A 213 21.01 -10.19 0.00
CA LEU A 213 21.97 -10.85 0.89
C LEU A 213 21.28 -11.55 2.08
N SER A 214 20.18 -11.01 2.60
CA SER A 214 19.43 -11.61 3.70
C SER A 214 18.69 -12.90 3.31
N ARG A 215 18.47 -13.14 2.01
CA ARG A 215 17.75 -14.30 1.48
C ARG A 215 18.59 -15.24 0.61
N MET A 216 19.86 -14.93 0.39
CA MET A 216 20.78 -15.80 -0.36
C MET A 216 21.38 -16.89 0.54
N PRO A 217 21.53 -18.14 0.05
CA PRO A 217 22.32 -19.16 0.72
C PRO A 217 23.76 -18.69 0.95
N ALA A 218 24.34 -19.03 2.11
CA ALA A 218 25.65 -18.53 2.55
C ALA A 218 26.78 -18.69 1.52
N THR A 219 26.69 -19.69 0.64
CA THR A 219 27.63 -19.98 -0.46
C THR A 219 27.78 -18.86 -1.49
N TYR A 220 26.78 -17.99 -1.69
CA TYR A 220 26.81 -16.91 -2.69
C TYR A 220 27.11 -15.52 -2.10
N SER A 221 27.23 -15.40 -0.78
CA SER A 221 27.36 -14.10 -0.09
C SER A 221 28.73 -13.43 -0.22
N ASN A 222 29.81 -14.21 -0.39
CA ASN A 222 31.19 -13.70 -0.32
C ASN A 222 31.60 -12.74 -1.46
N PRO A 223 31.33 -13.02 -2.75
CA PRO A 223 31.72 -12.14 -3.85
C PRO A 223 31.01 -10.78 -3.80
N VAL A 224 29.74 -10.77 -3.40
CA VAL A 224 28.91 -9.57 -3.28
C VAL A 224 29.38 -8.70 -2.10
N ARG A 225 29.77 -9.34 -0.98
CA ARG A 225 30.31 -8.66 0.21
C ARG A 225 31.65 -7.95 -0.06
N LEU A 226 32.50 -8.54 -0.90
CA LEU A 226 33.79 -7.97 -1.32
C LEU A 226 33.63 -6.73 -2.22
N LEU A 227 32.71 -6.79 -3.19
CA LEU A 227 32.38 -5.63 -4.04
C LEU A 227 31.83 -4.46 -3.20
N TRP A 228 31.05 -4.76 -2.16
CA TRP A 228 30.48 -3.76 -1.26
C TRP A 228 31.51 -3.12 -0.32
N GLN A 229 32.47 -3.89 0.20
CA GLN A 229 33.58 -3.33 0.97
C GLN A 229 34.38 -2.31 0.14
N GLN A 230 34.58 -2.57 -1.16
CA GLN A 230 35.24 -1.62 -2.05
C GLN A 230 34.41 -0.36 -2.29
N LEU A 231 33.08 -0.48 -2.47
CA LEU A 231 32.19 0.67 -2.63
C LEU A 231 32.11 1.55 -1.38
N ASN A 232 32.07 0.95 -0.18
CA ASN A 232 32.07 1.71 1.08
C ASN A 232 33.40 2.39 1.39
N GLN A 233 34.53 1.79 0.99
CA GLN A 233 35.83 2.45 1.09
C GLN A 233 35.89 3.70 0.20
N HIS A 234 35.17 3.72 -0.93
CA HIS A 234 35.04 4.91 -1.76
C HIS A 234 34.06 5.95 -1.21
N ARG A 235 33.10 5.56 -0.36
CA ARG A 235 32.12 6.46 0.27
C ARG A 235 32.75 7.41 1.30
N GLN A 236 33.81 6.96 1.99
CA GLN A 236 34.60 7.81 2.91
C GLN A 236 35.40 8.91 2.19
N LEU A 237 35.61 8.80 0.88
CA LEU A 237 36.35 9.80 0.10
C LEU A 237 35.46 10.92 -0.47
N TRP A 238 34.14 10.88 -0.23
CA TRP A 238 33.16 11.83 -0.74
C TRP A 238 32.48 12.67 0.37
N THR A 239 33.10 12.79 1.54
CA THR A 239 32.65 13.69 2.63
C THR A 239 33.14 15.12 2.41
N ALA A 240 32.88 15.68 1.23
CA ALA A 240 32.84 17.14 1.11
C ALA A 240 31.56 17.60 1.82
N ASP A 241 31.64 18.68 2.61
CA ASP A 241 30.46 19.34 3.19
C ASP A 241 29.50 19.71 2.06
N PHE A 242 28.52 18.84 1.83
CA PHE A 242 27.53 19.03 0.80
C PHE A 242 26.40 19.82 1.45
N THR A 243 26.48 21.15 1.38
CA THR A 243 25.31 22.01 1.57
C THR A 243 24.40 21.81 0.37
N VAL A 244 23.59 20.75 0.40
CA VAL A 244 22.37 20.73 -0.39
C VAL A 244 21.42 21.67 0.34
N GLU A 245 21.18 22.86 -0.20
CA GLU A 245 20.03 23.68 0.20
C GLU A 245 18.76 22.91 -0.21
N SER A 246 18.31 22.03 0.68
CA SER A 246 17.10 21.24 0.49
C SER A 246 16.01 21.81 1.38
N HIS A 247 14.90 22.19 0.76
CA HIS A 247 13.66 22.43 1.46
C HIS A 247 13.20 21.08 2.06
N TYR A 248 13.19 20.97 3.39
CA TYR A 248 12.82 19.75 4.09
C TYR A 248 11.43 19.91 4.71
N PRO A 249 10.54 18.92 4.60
CA PRO A 249 9.22 18.99 5.24
C PRO A 249 9.37 19.13 6.76
N VAL A 250 8.74 20.16 7.33
CA VAL A 250 8.74 20.37 8.79
C VAL A 250 8.27 19.11 9.56
N PRO A 251 7.25 18.34 9.10
CA PRO A 251 6.82 17.14 9.82
C PRO A 251 7.91 16.05 9.88
N ASP A 252 8.68 15.88 8.80
CA ASP A 252 9.83 14.97 8.78
C ASP A 252 10.88 15.44 9.79
N LEU A 253 11.16 16.75 9.85
CA LEU A 253 12.17 17.30 10.76
C LEU A 253 11.78 17.12 12.22
N LEU A 254 10.53 17.40 12.58
CA LEU A 254 10.03 17.24 13.95
C LEU A 254 10.13 15.79 14.41
N THR A 255 9.91 14.85 13.50
CA THR A 255 10.01 13.42 13.79
C THR A 255 11.44 12.98 14.06
N ASP A 256 12.39 13.50 13.27
CA ASP A 256 13.79 13.23 13.49
C ASP A 256 14.26 13.70 14.90
N GLN A 257 13.44 14.48 15.63
CA GLN A 257 13.73 14.88 17.02
C GLN A 257 13.32 13.86 18.08
N PHE A 258 12.59 12.79 17.74
CA PHE A 258 12.32 11.68 18.66
C PHE A 258 13.49 10.70 18.70
N ASN A 259 13.70 10.03 19.84
CA ASN A 259 14.64 8.92 19.96
C ASN A 259 13.95 7.55 19.85
N ALA A 260 14.76 6.49 19.90
CA ALA A 260 14.29 5.10 19.82
C ALA A 260 13.37 4.67 20.98
N CYS A 261 13.27 5.47 22.04
CA CYS A 261 12.34 5.25 23.15
C CYS A 261 11.07 6.12 23.02
N GLY A 262 10.92 6.86 21.91
CA GLY A 262 9.79 7.74 21.72
C GLY A 262 9.84 9.04 22.51
N THR A 263 10.98 9.39 23.10
CA THR A 263 11.11 10.66 23.81
C THR A 263 11.48 11.77 22.83
N PHE A 264 10.78 12.90 22.90
CA PHE A 264 11.12 14.10 22.15
C PHE A 264 12.37 14.75 22.77
N GLU A 265 13.42 14.96 21.98
CA GLU A 265 14.74 15.39 22.48
C GLU A 265 15.05 16.88 22.25
N CYS A 266 14.08 17.62 21.71
CA CYS A 266 14.22 19.02 21.30
C CYS A 266 13.20 19.92 22.00
N GLU A 267 13.00 19.73 23.31
CA GLU A 267 11.99 20.51 24.08
C GLU A 267 12.26 22.01 24.11
N ASP A 268 13.48 22.44 23.81
CA ASP A 268 13.80 23.85 23.64
C ASP A 268 13.10 24.46 22.42
N LEU A 269 12.78 23.67 21.39
CA LEU A 269 11.92 24.11 20.30
C LEU A 269 10.53 24.50 20.78
N ILE A 270 9.92 23.65 21.62
CA ILE A 270 8.59 23.90 22.17
C ILE A 270 8.61 25.13 23.08
N CYS A 271 9.65 25.25 23.91
CA CYS A 271 9.86 26.42 24.75
C CYS A 271 10.03 27.71 23.91
N SER A 272 10.77 27.66 22.79
CA SER A 272 10.91 28.80 21.86
C SER A 272 9.58 29.16 21.18
N ILE A 273 8.75 28.17 20.80
CA ILE A 273 7.40 28.41 20.26
C ILE A 273 6.52 29.12 21.30
N LEU A 274 6.47 28.60 22.54
CA LEU A 274 5.70 29.20 23.63
C LEU A 274 6.16 30.63 23.93
N ALA A 275 7.47 30.87 23.91
CA ALA A 275 8.02 32.21 24.06
C ALA A 275 7.56 33.15 22.94
N MET A 276 7.53 32.69 21.68
CA MET A 276 7.01 33.47 20.55
C MET A 276 5.52 33.78 20.66
N GLU A 277 4.73 32.82 21.17
CA GLU A 277 3.30 32.96 21.44
C GLU A 277 2.99 33.85 22.65
N GLY A 278 4.01 34.28 23.40
CA GLY A 278 3.91 35.27 24.47
C GLY A 278 3.80 34.69 25.89
N ASP A 279 4.15 33.42 26.08
CA ASP A 279 4.21 32.82 27.41
C ASP A 279 5.44 33.33 28.18
N SER A 280 5.18 34.18 29.16
CA SER A 280 6.21 34.83 29.98
C SER A 280 7.14 33.87 30.74
N ARG A 281 6.74 32.60 30.94
CA ARG A 281 7.59 31.58 31.58
C ARG A 281 8.83 31.25 30.75
N PHE A 282 8.72 31.41 29.43
CA PHE A 282 9.78 31.06 28.48
C PHE A 282 10.41 32.31 27.84
N GLU A 283 10.19 33.51 28.39
CA GLU A 283 10.71 34.77 27.82
C GLU A 283 12.24 34.75 27.64
N SER A 284 12.97 34.01 28.49
CA SER A 284 14.42 33.83 28.35
C SER A 284 14.85 33.11 27.07
N MET A 285 13.94 32.38 26.41
CA MET A 285 14.18 31.76 25.11
C MET A 285 14.08 32.77 23.96
N ARG A 286 13.50 33.96 24.16
CA ARG A 286 13.58 35.04 23.18
C ARG A 286 15.00 35.60 23.21
N SER A 287 15.87 35.11 22.33
CA SER A 287 17.23 35.67 22.24
C SER A 287 17.17 37.16 21.86
N ASP A 288 17.81 38.09 22.56
CA ASP A 288 17.79 39.53 22.18
C ASP A 288 18.38 39.80 20.77
N SER A 289 18.94 38.77 20.12
CA SER A 289 19.60 38.77 18.82
C SER A 289 18.73 38.32 17.64
N TRP A 290 17.40 38.46 17.68
CA TRP A 290 16.49 38.21 16.53
C TRP A 290 16.92 38.90 15.22
N GLY A 291 17.86 39.85 15.27
CA GLY A 291 18.26 40.69 14.16
C GLY A 291 19.60 40.40 13.47
N SER A 292 20.37 39.33 13.77
CA SER A 292 21.73 39.28 13.18
C SER A 292 22.37 37.98 12.68
N GLN A 293 21.74 36.79 12.66
CA GLN A 293 22.35 35.66 11.93
C GLN A 293 21.33 34.87 11.10
N ASP A 294 21.45 35.06 9.78
CA ASP A 294 20.74 34.39 8.67
C ASP A 294 21.23 32.94 8.47
N THR A 295 21.66 32.30 9.55
CA THR A 295 22.05 30.89 9.54
C THR A 295 20.77 30.09 9.67
N GLY A 296 20.26 29.55 8.56
CA GLY A 296 19.07 28.70 8.53
C GLY A 296 19.17 27.50 9.48
N VAL A 297 18.17 26.60 9.46
CA VAL A 297 18.18 25.43 10.35
C VAL A 297 19.36 24.52 10.01
N VAL A 298 20.13 24.12 11.02
CA VAL A 298 21.24 23.19 10.85
C VAL A 298 20.87 21.86 11.49
N VAL A 299 20.99 20.77 10.75
CA VAL A 299 20.70 19.43 11.24
C VAL A 299 21.92 18.52 11.15
N SER A 300 21.97 17.50 12.01
CA SER A 300 22.97 16.45 11.94
C SER A 300 22.71 15.51 10.76
N ALA A 301 23.65 14.59 10.49
CA ALA A 301 23.45 13.54 9.48
C ALA A 301 22.25 12.63 9.78
N ASP A 302 21.81 12.56 11.05
CA ASP A 302 20.64 11.81 11.50
C ASP A 302 19.35 12.67 11.54
N GLY A 303 19.41 13.94 11.13
CA GLY A 303 18.27 14.86 11.11
C GLY A 303 18.01 15.62 12.42
N LYS A 304 18.83 15.44 13.46
CA LYS A 304 18.70 16.15 14.74
C LYS A 304 19.05 17.63 14.58
N VAL A 305 18.22 18.54 15.10
CA VAL A 305 18.49 19.99 15.01
C VAL A 305 19.72 20.35 15.85
N LEU A 306 20.79 20.77 15.19
CA LEU A 306 22.04 21.22 15.81
C LEU A 306 21.99 22.70 16.18
N ASP A 307 21.41 23.52 15.30
CA ASP A 307 21.32 24.97 15.42
C ASP A 307 20.09 25.49 14.66
N GLY A 308 19.67 26.71 14.95
CA GLY A 308 18.55 27.36 14.28
C GLY A 308 17.17 27.01 14.86
N VAL A 309 17.09 26.60 16.13
CA VAL A 309 15.83 26.27 16.82
C VAL A 309 14.85 27.45 16.80
N ASP A 310 15.34 28.67 16.99
CA ASP A 310 14.51 29.88 16.92
C ASP A 310 13.97 30.15 15.50
N GLN A 311 14.73 29.83 14.47
CA GLN A 311 14.32 29.94 13.08
C GLN A 311 13.21 28.91 12.78
N LEU A 312 13.37 27.67 13.26
CA LEU A 312 12.36 26.63 13.14
C LEU A 312 11.06 26.98 13.90
N ALA A 313 11.17 27.42 15.16
CA ALA A 313 10.02 27.86 15.95
C ALA A 313 9.31 29.05 15.28
N ARG A 314 10.06 30.03 14.75
CA ARG A 314 9.49 31.18 14.05
C ARG A 314 8.75 30.75 12.80
N HIS A 315 9.34 29.85 12.01
CA HIS A 315 8.73 29.28 10.82
C HIS A 315 7.43 28.56 11.16
N ILE A 316 7.42 27.75 12.22
CA ILE A 316 6.22 27.05 12.72
C ILE A 316 5.13 28.05 13.12
N VAL A 317 5.45 29.07 13.92
CA VAL A 317 4.46 30.07 14.39
C VAL A 317 3.91 30.93 13.25
N GLN A 318 4.73 31.21 12.24
CA GLN A 318 4.34 32.06 11.10
C GLN A 318 3.63 31.28 9.98
N THR A 319 3.83 29.95 9.93
CA THR A 319 3.22 29.12 8.89
C THR A 319 1.87 28.61 9.38
N PRO A 320 0.79 28.76 8.60
CA PRO A 320 -0.49 28.19 8.97
C PRO A 320 -0.39 26.68 9.17
N PRO A 321 -1.22 26.08 10.04
CA PRO A 321 -1.24 24.65 10.29
C PRO A 321 -1.27 23.83 8.99
N VAL A 322 -0.69 22.64 9.01
CA VAL A 322 -0.59 21.78 7.84
C VAL A 322 -1.96 21.41 7.26
N ARG A 323 -3.02 21.43 8.09
CA ARG A 323 -4.41 21.29 7.63
C ARG A 323 -4.80 22.34 6.57
N GLU A 324 -4.20 23.53 6.60
CA GLU A 324 -4.46 24.62 5.65
C GLU A 324 -3.49 24.64 4.47
N THR A 325 -2.22 24.29 4.70
CA THR A 325 -1.14 24.41 3.69
C THR A 325 -0.83 23.10 2.96
N GLY A 326 -1.30 21.97 3.50
CA GLY A 326 -0.92 20.62 3.08
C GLY A 326 0.56 20.31 3.37
N TYR A 327 1.10 19.26 2.75
CA TYR A 327 2.51 18.84 2.91
C TYR A 327 3.54 19.81 2.30
N LYS A 328 3.16 21.06 2.03
CA LYS A 328 4.03 22.07 1.41
C LYS A 328 4.80 22.92 2.44
N ASN A 329 4.55 22.70 3.73
CA ASN A 329 5.29 23.37 4.78
C ASN A 329 6.72 22.80 4.85
N THR A 330 7.64 23.46 4.15
CA THR A 330 9.05 23.11 4.12
C THR A 330 9.90 24.23 4.69
N ILE A 331 11.05 23.85 5.25
CA ILE A 331 12.04 24.78 5.78
C ILE A 331 13.40 24.53 5.11
N GLU A 332 14.12 25.60 4.83
CA GLU A 332 15.49 25.50 4.34
C GLU A 332 16.41 25.05 5.49
N MET A 333 17.21 24.03 5.21
CA MET A 333 18.18 23.52 6.17
C MET A 333 19.52 23.17 5.54
N SER A 334 20.54 23.12 6.39
CA SER A 334 21.87 22.61 6.05
C SER A 334 22.19 21.39 6.92
N VAL A 335 22.83 20.38 6.32
CA VAL A 335 23.25 19.17 7.02
C VAL A 335 24.72 19.28 7.41
N ARG A 336 25.06 18.99 8.66
CA ARG A 336 26.44 18.91 9.14
C ARG A 336 26.74 17.54 9.72
N ASN A 337 27.96 17.07 9.50
CA ASN A 337 28.46 15.85 10.10
C ASN A 337 29.06 16.12 11.49
N GLU A 338 28.23 16.66 12.38
CA GLU A 338 28.56 16.90 13.78
C GLU A 338 27.85 15.88 14.68
N PRO A 339 28.39 15.58 15.88
CA PRO A 339 27.67 14.78 16.86
C PRO A 339 26.30 15.38 17.18
N ASN A 340 25.30 14.54 17.43
CA ASN A 340 23.98 14.98 17.88
C ASN A 340 24.11 15.87 19.13
N PRO A 341 23.27 16.90 19.27
CA PRO A 341 23.34 17.82 20.40
C PRO A 341 23.00 17.09 21.71
N PRO A 342 23.33 17.66 22.87
CA PRO A 342 22.81 17.17 24.14
C PRO A 342 21.28 17.09 24.10
N VAL A 343 20.73 15.97 24.60
CA VAL A 343 19.29 15.75 24.68
C VAL A 343 18.66 16.81 25.59
N ARG A 344 17.62 17.49 25.09
CA ARG A 344 16.83 18.47 25.84
C ARG A 344 15.43 17.88 26.03
N SER A 345 15.30 16.99 27.01
CA SER A 345 14.06 16.29 27.36
C SER A 345 13.24 17.05 28.42
N THR A 346 12.17 16.45 28.92
CA THR A 346 11.40 16.95 30.07
C THR A 346 12.27 17.28 31.29
N ASP A 347 13.31 16.49 31.56
CA ASP A 347 14.25 16.76 32.66
C ASP A 347 14.98 18.09 32.48
N TRP A 348 15.35 18.40 31.23
CA TRP A 348 15.95 19.69 30.89
C TRP A 348 14.95 20.84 31.09
N VAL A 349 13.67 20.65 30.75
CA VAL A 349 12.62 21.66 31.01
C VAL A 349 12.48 21.92 32.51
N VAL A 350 12.48 20.88 33.34
CA VAL A 350 12.41 21.01 34.81
C VAL A 350 13.62 21.77 35.35
N GLU A 351 14.82 21.49 34.85
CA GLU A 351 16.05 22.17 35.25
C GLU A 351 16.03 23.67 34.90
N GLN A 352 15.56 24.02 33.70
CA GLN A 352 15.61 25.40 33.19
C GLN A 352 14.41 26.26 33.64
N PHE A 353 13.21 25.69 33.70
CA PHE A 353 11.95 26.45 33.86
C PHE A 353 11.12 26.02 35.07
N GLY A 354 11.48 24.92 35.75
CA GLY A 354 10.72 24.37 36.87
C GLY A 354 9.63 23.37 36.45
N SER A 355 9.15 22.59 37.40
CA SER A 355 8.20 21.50 37.15
C SER A 355 6.81 21.96 36.71
N ASP A 356 6.42 23.19 37.03
CA ASP A 356 5.15 23.80 36.63
C ASP A 356 5.12 24.21 35.14
N ALA A 357 6.28 24.28 34.48
CA ALA A 357 6.39 24.53 33.04
C ALA A 357 6.06 23.28 32.20
N VAL A 358 6.30 22.08 32.73
CA VAL A 358 6.19 20.80 32.01
C VAL A 358 4.81 20.62 31.38
N ALA A 359 3.73 20.87 32.12
CA ALA A 359 2.37 20.70 31.61
C ALA A 359 2.05 21.63 30.41
N ALA A 360 2.68 22.81 30.33
CA ALA A 360 2.48 23.72 29.21
C ALA A 360 3.32 23.30 27.99
N VAL A 361 4.54 22.82 28.23
CA VAL A 361 5.38 22.24 27.18
C VAL A 361 4.73 21.00 26.58
N ASP A 362 4.25 20.08 27.42
CA ASP A 362 3.57 18.86 26.97
C ASP A 362 2.32 19.19 26.14
N ALA A 363 1.44 20.07 26.63
CA ALA A 363 0.24 20.48 25.92
C ALA A 363 0.55 21.15 24.57
N ARG A 364 1.59 22.01 24.51
CA ARG A 364 1.96 22.66 23.25
C ARG A 364 2.65 21.71 22.29
N ARG A 365 3.43 20.74 22.79
CA ARG A 365 4.05 19.67 22.00
C ARG A 365 2.97 18.84 21.33
N GLU A 366 1.97 18.36 22.07
CA GLU A 366 0.82 17.63 21.52
C GLU A 366 0.12 18.45 20.43
N GLN A 367 -0.20 19.72 20.71
CA GLN A 367 -0.79 20.63 19.74
C GLN A 367 0.09 20.81 18.49
N LEU A 368 1.41 20.93 18.65
CA LEU A 368 2.35 21.05 17.54
C LEU A 368 2.32 19.80 16.67
N LEU A 369 2.27 18.63 17.30
CA LEU A 369 2.25 17.36 16.57
C LEU A 369 0.98 17.23 15.71
N GLU A 370 -0.16 17.67 16.23
CA GLU A 370 -1.42 17.75 15.48
C GLU A 370 -1.36 18.79 14.34
N GLU A 371 -0.85 19.99 14.62
CA GLU A 371 -0.76 21.10 13.65
C GLU A 371 0.21 20.80 12.51
N THR A 372 1.25 20.01 12.78
CA THR A 372 2.26 19.60 11.80
C THR A 372 1.94 18.28 11.11
N GLY A 373 0.90 17.56 11.53
CA GLY A 373 0.54 16.27 10.94
C GLY A 373 1.55 15.17 11.25
N THR A 374 2.20 15.24 12.41
CA THR A 374 3.03 14.14 12.90
C THR A 374 2.19 13.08 13.63
N ALA A 375 1.01 13.44 14.13
CA ALA A 375 0.02 12.49 14.64
C ALA A 375 -0.46 11.52 13.55
N PHE A 376 -0.43 10.22 13.84
CA PHE A 376 -0.90 9.17 12.93
C PHE A 376 -2.41 9.01 13.03
N TYR A 377 -3.01 8.44 11.99
CA TYR A 377 -4.46 8.20 11.94
C TYR A 377 -4.73 6.72 11.75
N ALA A 378 -5.66 6.19 12.54
CA ALA A 378 -6.31 4.91 12.27
C ALA A 378 -7.79 5.13 11.98
N ILE A 379 -8.29 4.49 10.92
CA ILE A 379 -9.69 4.51 10.53
C ILE A 379 -10.21 3.09 10.68
N LEU A 380 -11.04 2.88 11.70
CA LEU A 380 -11.82 1.67 11.88
C LEU A 380 -13.02 1.73 10.95
N TRP A 381 -13.09 0.75 10.05
CA TRP A 381 -14.11 0.68 9.01
C TRP A 381 -15.45 0.14 9.54
N PRO A 382 -16.55 0.23 8.76
CA PRO A 382 -17.87 -0.20 9.23
C PRO A 382 -17.92 -1.67 9.69
N ALA A 383 -17.13 -2.55 9.06
CA ALA A 383 -17.13 -3.97 9.36
C ALA A 383 -16.71 -4.33 10.80
N ILE A 384 -15.89 -3.48 11.45
CA ILE A 384 -15.37 -3.74 12.80
C ILE A 384 -16.12 -2.99 13.90
N GLN A 385 -17.13 -2.18 13.57
CA GLN A 385 -17.86 -1.36 14.54
C GLN A 385 -18.41 -2.15 15.76
N PRO A 386 -18.95 -3.38 15.61
CA PRO A 386 -19.42 -4.17 16.75
C PRO A 386 -18.32 -4.53 17.77
N HIS A 387 -17.05 -4.48 17.37
CA HIS A 387 -15.86 -4.81 18.16
C HIS A 387 -14.92 -3.61 18.31
N ALA A 388 -15.42 -2.38 18.10
CA ALA A 388 -14.59 -1.18 18.11
C ALA A 388 -13.82 -0.99 19.42
N ASP A 389 -14.48 -1.19 20.56
CA ASP A 389 -13.85 -1.01 21.88
C ASP A 389 -12.73 -2.03 22.12
N ASP A 390 -12.87 -3.27 21.64
CA ASP A 390 -11.83 -4.30 21.75
C ASP A 390 -10.58 -3.92 20.92
N ILE A 391 -10.76 -3.58 19.64
CA ILE A 391 -9.64 -3.19 18.76
C ILE A 391 -8.96 -1.89 19.22
N MET A 392 -9.72 -0.94 19.82
CA MET A 392 -9.13 0.27 20.40
C MET A 392 -8.30 -0.05 21.65
N ASN A 393 -8.70 -1.00 22.48
CA ASN A 393 -7.88 -1.43 23.62
C ASN A 393 -6.56 -2.04 23.13
N ASP A 394 -6.60 -2.93 22.13
CA ASP A 394 -5.39 -3.54 21.56
C ASP A 394 -4.46 -2.51 20.90
N ILE A 395 -5.03 -1.49 20.24
CA ILE A 395 -4.26 -0.35 19.72
C ILE A 395 -3.64 0.44 20.88
N GLY A 396 -4.42 0.71 21.93
CA GLY A 396 -4.00 1.43 23.13
C GLY A 396 -2.86 0.77 23.91
N ASP A 397 -2.75 -0.55 23.83
CA ASP A 397 -1.66 -1.33 24.44
C ASP A 397 -0.31 -1.12 23.74
N VAL A 398 -0.32 -0.68 22.47
CA VAL A 398 0.89 -0.48 21.66
C VAL A 398 1.23 1.01 21.50
N THR A 399 0.21 1.87 21.42
CA THR A 399 0.36 3.29 21.13
C THR A 399 -0.65 4.12 21.91
N GLU A 400 -0.34 5.39 22.17
CA GLU A 400 -1.27 6.29 22.83
C GLU A 400 -2.35 6.78 21.84
N ILE A 401 -3.62 6.65 22.23
CA ILE A 401 -4.77 7.20 21.51
C ILE A 401 -5.04 8.60 22.07
N LEU A 402 -4.78 9.63 21.26
CA LEU A 402 -4.96 11.04 21.63
C LEU A 402 -6.43 11.46 21.54
N ASP A 403 -7.13 11.01 20.50
CA ASP A 403 -8.50 11.41 20.22
C ASP A 403 -9.28 10.32 19.47
N ARG A 404 -10.62 10.35 19.60
CA ARG A 404 -11.57 9.42 18.99
C ARG A 404 -12.80 10.18 18.49
N GLU A 405 -13.09 10.08 17.20
CA GLU A 405 -14.31 10.62 16.60
C GLU A 405 -15.05 9.53 15.80
N SER A 406 -16.39 9.50 15.89
CA SER A 406 -17.23 8.66 15.03
C SER A 406 -17.92 9.51 13.96
N TYR A 407 -17.96 9.00 12.73
CA TYR A 407 -18.61 9.64 11.60
C TYR A 407 -19.49 8.65 10.87
N ASP A 408 -20.74 9.03 10.64
CA ASP A 408 -21.59 8.37 9.64
C ASP A 408 -21.58 9.18 8.34
N ILE A 409 -20.97 8.61 7.30
CA ILE A 409 -20.76 9.30 6.01
C ILE A 409 -21.76 8.77 4.97
N GLU A 410 -23.06 8.79 5.26
CA GLU A 410 -24.10 8.29 4.35
C GLU A 410 -23.98 8.88 2.92
N ARG A 411 -23.65 10.17 2.83
CA ARG A 411 -23.47 10.89 1.55
C ARG A 411 -22.00 11.16 1.29
N GLY A 412 -21.47 10.58 0.21
CA GLY A 412 -20.10 10.82 -0.23
C GLY A 412 -19.07 9.81 0.31
N PHE A 413 -19.50 8.66 0.86
CA PHE A 413 -18.58 7.64 1.39
C PHE A 413 -17.56 7.15 0.35
N SER A 414 -17.98 6.93 -0.89
CA SER A 414 -17.08 6.50 -1.96
C SER A 414 -16.04 7.55 -2.27
N GLU A 415 -16.45 8.82 -2.36
CA GLU A 415 -15.58 9.95 -2.58
C GLU A 415 -14.62 10.15 -1.41
N PHE A 416 -15.08 9.94 -0.17
CA PHE A 416 -14.22 9.94 1.01
C PHE A 416 -13.12 8.89 0.91
N VAL A 417 -13.47 7.63 0.59
CA VAL A 417 -12.46 6.55 0.44
C VAL A 417 -11.53 6.84 -0.75
N LYS A 418 -12.03 7.36 -1.87
CA LYS A 418 -11.18 7.76 -3.02
C LYS A 418 -10.20 8.85 -2.64
N ASP A 419 -10.68 9.91 -1.98
CA ASP A 419 -9.83 11.02 -1.56
C ASP A 419 -8.81 10.52 -0.54
N LEU A 420 -9.21 9.73 0.45
CA LEU A 420 -8.33 9.13 1.46
C LEU A 420 -7.12 8.42 0.82
N TYR A 421 -7.36 7.61 -0.21
CA TYR A 421 -6.32 6.86 -0.92
C TYR A 421 -5.62 7.67 -2.03
N GLY A 422 -6.12 8.86 -2.38
CA GLY A 422 -5.58 9.68 -3.48
C GLY A 422 -4.16 10.20 -3.27
N VAL A 423 -3.66 10.19 -2.02
CA VAL A 423 -2.25 10.53 -1.71
C VAL A 423 -1.29 9.37 -1.98
N ASP A 424 -1.79 8.14 -2.06
CA ASP A 424 -1.00 6.93 -2.25
C ASP A 424 -0.98 6.51 -3.73
N SER A 425 0.05 6.94 -4.45
CA SER A 425 0.26 6.59 -5.87
C SER A 425 0.47 5.09 -6.13
N ARG A 426 0.62 4.27 -5.08
CA ARG A 426 0.83 2.81 -5.21
C ARG A 426 -0.49 2.04 -5.31
N THR A 427 -1.63 2.70 -5.08
CA THR A 427 -2.93 2.04 -5.08
C THR A 427 -3.61 2.24 -6.42
N ASP A 428 -3.80 1.13 -7.15
CA ASP A 428 -4.61 1.14 -8.37
C ASP A 428 -6.06 1.52 -8.10
N GLU A 429 -6.66 2.31 -9.00
CA GLU A 429 -8.05 2.79 -8.88
C GLU A 429 -9.05 1.64 -8.67
N TRP A 430 -8.88 0.54 -9.41
CA TRP A 430 -9.76 -0.64 -9.28
C TRP A 430 -9.73 -1.27 -7.89
N ARG A 431 -8.60 -1.17 -7.17
CA ARG A 431 -8.50 -1.67 -5.79
C ARG A 431 -9.26 -0.78 -4.83
N ILE A 432 -9.25 0.53 -5.08
CA ILE A 432 -10.04 1.50 -4.32
C ILE A 432 -11.53 1.22 -4.57
N ASP A 433 -11.94 1.01 -5.83
CA ASP A 433 -13.32 0.66 -6.17
C ASP A 433 -13.76 -0.66 -5.52
N ASN A 434 -12.93 -1.70 -5.57
CA ASN A 434 -13.19 -2.97 -4.88
C ASN A 434 -13.34 -2.75 -3.36
N LYS A 435 -12.41 -2.00 -2.76
CA LYS A 435 -12.47 -1.68 -1.33
C LYS A 435 -13.74 -0.92 -0.96
N ILE A 436 -14.16 0.05 -1.77
CA ILE A 436 -15.41 0.78 -1.57
C ILE A 436 -16.62 -0.15 -1.60
N HIS A 437 -16.64 -1.09 -2.56
CA HIS A 437 -17.67 -2.11 -2.66
C HIS A 437 -17.74 -2.96 -1.40
N GLU A 438 -16.60 -3.52 -0.95
CA GLU A 438 -16.52 -4.35 0.26
C GLU A 438 -16.93 -3.58 1.52
N LEU A 439 -16.42 -2.36 1.71
CA LEU A 439 -16.76 -1.55 2.88
C LEU A 439 -18.27 -1.25 2.96
N ARG A 440 -18.91 -0.96 1.83
CA ARG A 440 -20.34 -0.60 1.76
C ARG A 440 -21.27 -1.74 2.18
N LYS A 441 -20.84 -3.01 2.11
CA LYS A 441 -21.62 -4.15 2.60
C LYS A 441 -21.91 -4.05 4.10
N HIS A 442 -21.02 -3.36 4.84
CA HIS A 442 -21.09 -3.25 6.29
C HIS A 442 -21.60 -1.88 6.79
N GLY A 443 -21.89 -0.93 5.90
CA GLY A 443 -22.41 0.40 6.24
C GLY A 443 -21.47 1.56 5.87
N THR A 444 -21.68 2.72 6.49
CA THR A 444 -20.92 3.98 6.23
C THR A 444 -20.38 4.63 7.49
N GLU A 445 -20.57 4.00 8.65
CA GLU A 445 -20.02 4.48 9.93
C GLU A 445 -18.55 4.09 10.07
N ILE A 446 -17.71 5.09 10.36
CA ILE A 446 -16.29 4.90 10.65
C ILE A 446 -15.96 5.49 12.01
N ILE A 447 -14.93 4.94 12.65
CA ILE A 447 -14.28 5.58 13.80
C ILE A 447 -12.88 5.99 13.38
N VAL A 448 -12.53 7.24 13.64
CA VAL A 448 -11.20 7.78 13.43
C VAL A 448 -10.52 7.92 14.78
N LEU A 449 -9.30 7.40 14.86
CA LEU A 449 -8.41 7.53 16.00
C LEU A 449 -7.23 8.40 15.58
N THR A 450 -6.89 9.37 16.43
CA THR A 450 -5.64 10.10 16.35
C THR A 450 -4.65 9.42 17.29
N LEU A 451 -3.49 9.02 16.75
CA LEU A 451 -2.49 8.20 17.44
C LEU A 451 -1.19 8.97 17.61
N ASN A 452 -0.62 8.91 18.81
CA ASN A 452 0.76 9.32 19.05
C ASN A 452 1.66 8.09 18.94
N ILE A 453 2.41 7.98 17.84
CA ILE A 453 3.41 6.93 17.60
C ILE A 453 4.78 7.60 17.68
N PRO A 454 5.43 7.57 18.85
CA PRO A 454 6.61 8.40 19.06
C PRO A 454 7.85 7.92 18.30
N ASP A 455 8.02 6.61 18.14
CA ASP A 455 9.00 6.01 17.23
C ASP A 455 8.26 5.16 16.18
N PRO A 456 7.94 5.72 15.01
CA PRO A 456 7.25 4.99 13.96
C PRO A 456 8.14 3.99 13.22
N GLU A 457 9.44 3.90 13.54
CA GLU A 457 10.42 3.03 12.89
C GLU A 457 10.35 3.11 11.35
N PHE A 458 10.58 4.30 10.80
CA PHE A 458 10.51 4.50 9.36
C PHE A 458 11.51 3.67 8.58
N ARG A 459 11.05 3.04 7.49
CA ARG A 459 11.93 2.39 6.53
C ARG A 459 12.75 3.44 5.79
N THR A 460 14.03 3.53 6.16
CA THR A 460 15.03 4.42 5.52
C THR A 460 15.35 4.07 4.06
N ALA A 461 14.86 2.93 3.58
CA ALA A 461 15.09 2.37 2.25
C ALA A 461 13.89 2.52 1.29
N GLU A 462 12.85 3.25 1.69
CA GLU A 462 11.67 3.45 0.86
C GLU A 462 11.42 4.96 0.74
N THR A 463 11.09 5.42 -0.47
CA THR A 463 10.63 6.79 -0.71
C THR A 463 9.22 6.75 -1.28
N PRO A 464 8.18 7.20 -0.55
CA PRO A 464 8.25 7.81 0.79
C PRO A 464 8.59 6.79 1.88
N ARG A 465 9.22 7.27 2.96
CA ARG A 465 9.49 6.46 4.16
C ARG A 465 8.15 5.97 4.74
N LEU A 466 8.05 4.69 5.09
CA LEU A 466 6.85 4.12 5.70
C LEU A 466 7.13 3.61 7.11
N SER A 467 6.21 3.85 8.02
CA SER A 467 6.27 3.35 9.40
C SER A 467 6.15 1.83 9.44
N ASN A 468 7.07 1.18 10.14
CA ASN A 468 6.94 -0.25 10.44
C ASN A 468 5.89 -0.50 11.51
N VAL A 469 5.85 0.36 12.53
CA VAL A 469 4.89 0.26 13.64
C VAL A 469 3.46 0.29 13.13
N THR A 470 3.09 1.25 12.27
CA THR A 470 1.71 1.32 11.75
C THR A 470 1.38 0.14 10.84
N ARG A 471 2.34 -0.35 10.04
CA ARG A 471 2.15 -1.56 9.23
C ARG A 471 1.87 -2.77 10.10
N GLU A 472 2.67 -2.97 11.14
CA GLU A 472 2.59 -4.13 12.03
C GLU A 472 1.31 -4.10 12.85
N LEU A 473 0.98 -2.94 13.43
CA LEU A 473 -0.27 -2.75 14.16
C LEU A 473 -1.50 -3.00 13.27
N LYS A 474 -1.50 -2.47 12.04
CA LYS A 474 -2.54 -2.72 11.03
C LYS A 474 -2.69 -4.21 10.71
N TYR A 475 -1.59 -4.94 10.59
CA TYR A 475 -1.63 -6.39 10.33
C TYR A 475 -2.08 -7.19 11.53
N ALA A 476 -1.60 -6.86 12.73
CA ALA A 476 -2.03 -7.50 13.97
C ALA A 476 -3.55 -7.37 14.16
N CYS A 477 -4.08 -6.15 14.02
CA CYS A 477 -5.53 -5.90 14.07
C CYS A 477 -6.29 -6.73 13.03
N ARG A 478 -5.80 -6.80 11.79
CA ARG A 478 -6.52 -7.55 10.75
C ARG A 478 -6.48 -9.05 10.98
N GLN A 479 -5.35 -9.58 11.44
CA GLN A 479 -5.20 -11.00 11.73
C GLN A 479 -6.05 -11.43 12.92
N GLU A 480 -6.07 -10.62 13.98
CA GLU A 480 -6.84 -10.89 15.18
C GLU A 480 -8.34 -10.85 14.85
N TYR A 481 -8.83 -9.79 14.22
CA TYR A 481 -10.27 -9.57 14.08
C TYR A 481 -10.91 -10.12 12.78
N GLN A 482 -10.16 -10.75 11.87
CA GLN A 482 -10.76 -11.30 10.63
C GLN A 482 -11.83 -12.36 10.88
N HIS A 483 -11.71 -13.14 11.96
CA HIS A 483 -12.60 -14.27 12.23
C HIS A 483 -13.95 -13.89 12.83
N VAL A 484 -14.09 -12.65 13.32
CA VAL A 484 -15.37 -12.12 13.84
C VAL A 484 -16.18 -11.37 12.78
N ILE A 485 -15.62 -11.20 11.57
CA ILE A 485 -16.29 -10.54 10.45
C ILE A 485 -16.86 -11.60 9.51
N GLU A 486 -18.18 -11.59 9.35
CA GLU A 486 -18.86 -12.39 8.33
C GLU A 486 -18.42 -11.93 6.93
N ASP A 487 -18.12 -12.90 6.06
CA ASP A 487 -17.62 -12.65 4.70
C ASP A 487 -16.40 -11.72 4.64
N TYR A 488 -15.45 -11.91 5.56
CA TYR A 488 -14.26 -11.10 5.67
C TYR A 488 -13.53 -10.91 4.33
N SER A 489 -13.35 -9.65 3.94
CA SER A 489 -12.49 -9.24 2.84
C SER A 489 -11.26 -8.51 3.35
N PHE A 490 -10.10 -8.76 2.73
CA PHE A 490 -8.88 -8.08 3.12
C PHE A 490 -9.03 -6.55 2.97
N ASP A 491 -8.54 -5.80 3.96
CA ASP A 491 -8.63 -4.34 4.07
C ASP A 491 -9.95 -3.75 4.64
N VAL A 492 -10.93 -4.55 5.10
CA VAL A 492 -12.20 -4.02 5.67
C VAL A 492 -12.20 -3.75 7.18
N ILE A 493 -11.12 -4.03 7.89
CA ILE A 493 -11.03 -3.81 9.36
C ILE A 493 -10.53 -2.41 9.68
N VAL A 494 -9.27 -2.13 9.31
CA VAL A 494 -8.59 -0.88 9.66
C VAL A 494 -7.72 -0.37 8.51
N HIS A 495 -7.72 0.95 8.32
CA HIS A 495 -6.71 1.68 7.57
C HIS A 495 -5.87 2.50 8.54
N MET A 496 -4.55 2.55 8.33
CA MET A 496 -3.65 3.38 9.13
C MET A 496 -2.74 4.14 8.18
N SER A 497 -2.44 5.39 8.53
CA SER A 497 -1.44 6.18 7.82
C SER A 497 -0.05 5.57 7.98
N ASP A 498 0.74 5.57 6.91
CA ASP A 498 2.07 4.99 6.87
C ASP A 498 3.16 6.06 7.03
N ASN A 499 2.85 7.36 6.86
CA ASN A 499 3.81 8.46 6.96
C ASN A 499 3.15 9.82 7.15
N PHE A 500 3.95 10.86 7.42
CA PHE A 500 3.45 12.21 7.69
C PHE A 500 2.72 12.83 6.53
N ARG A 501 3.14 12.56 5.29
CA ARG A 501 2.39 13.04 4.12
C ARG A 501 0.97 12.48 4.11
N GLN A 502 0.80 11.21 4.47
CA GLN A 502 -0.51 10.61 4.64
C GLN A 502 -1.24 11.17 5.85
N ASN A 503 -0.57 11.39 6.98
CA ASN A 503 -1.18 12.00 8.17
C ASN A 503 -1.83 13.35 7.83
N CYS A 504 -1.07 14.24 7.21
CA CYS A 504 -1.53 15.56 6.78
C CYS A 504 -2.74 15.47 5.83
N HIS A 505 -2.65 14.55 4.87
CA HIS A 505 -3.70 14.33 3.88
C HIS A 505 -4.98 13.80 4.53
N ILE A 506 -4.86 12.79 5.38
CA ILE A 506 -5.98 12.16 6.10
C ILE A 506 -6.65 13.18 7.03
N SER A 507 -5.86 13.96 7.77
CA SER A 507 -6.36 15.07 8.59
C SER A 507 -7.22 16.05 7.78
N SER A 508 -6.75 16.43 6.57
CA SER A 508 -7.48 17.31 5.66
C SER A 508 -8.77 16.67 5.14
N VAL A 509 -8.74 15.39 4.78
CA VAL A 509 -9.91 14.62 4.31
C VAL A 509 -10.96 14.52 5.42
N ILE A 510 -10.57 14.18 6.65
CA ILE A 510 -11.48 14.08 7.80
C ILE A 510 -12.14 15.44 8.09
N GLY A 511 -11.37 16.54 8.03
CA GLY A 511 -11.89 17.89 8.25
C GLY A 511 -12.98 18.33 7.25
N ASN A 512 -13.16 17.60 6.15
CA ASN A 512 -14.22 17.85 5.15
C ASN A 512 -15.52 17.05 5.42
N ILE A 513 -15.57 16.25 6.48
CA ILE A 513 -16.78 15.57 6.94
C ILE A 513 -17.61 16.55 7.76
N GLY A 514 -18.88 16.76 7.39
CA GLY A 514 -19.77 17.62 8.16
C GLY A 514 -21.25 17.34 7.92
N GLY A 515 -22.00 17.14 9.00
CA GLY A 515 -23.46 16.92 8.95
C GLY A 515 -23.87 15.66 8.17
N GLY A 516 -23.13 14.55 8.35
CA GLY A 516 -23.39 13.27 7.68
C GLY A 516 -23.08 13.26 6.18
N ALA A 517 -22.30 14.23 5.70
CA ALA A 517 -21.90 14.32 4.31
C ALA A 517 -20.41 14.62 4.21
N TYR A 518 -19.73 13.91 3.30
CA TYR A 518 -18.40 14.26 2.86
C TYR A 518 -18.48 15.26 1.70
N LYS A 519 -17.71 16.34 1.79
CA LYS A 519 -17.58 17.33 0.70
C LYS A 519 -16.21 17.18 0.07
N PRO A 520 -16.09 16.55 -1.11
CA PRO A 520 -14.80 16.31 -1.73
C PRO A 520 -14.05 17.62 -1.92
N HIS A 521 -12.74 17.59 -1.70
CA HIS A 521 -11.92 18.74 -2.00
C HIS A 521 -11.99 18.95 -3.52
N LYS A 522 -12.43 20.13 -3.96
CA LYS A 522 -12.15 20.54 -5.34
C LYS A 522 -10.65 20.76 -5.41
N LEU A 523 -9.89 19.73 -5.76
CA LEU A 523 -8.48 19.88 -6.13
C LEU A 523 -8.45 20.94 -7.24
N ARG A 524 -7.93 22.12 -6.91
CA ARG A 524 -7.78 23.26 -7.82
C ARG A 524 -6.49 23.13 -8.60
#